data_AF-A0A850R1Y8-F1
#
_entry.id   AF-A0A850R1Y8-F1
#
_cell.length_a   1.000
_cell.length_b   1.000
_cell.length_c   1.000
_cell.angle_alpha   90.00
_cell.angle_beta   90.00
_cell.angle_gamma   90.00
#
_symmetry.space_group_name_H-M   'P 1'
#
loop_
_entity.id
_entity.type
_entity.pdbx_description
1 polymer ?
#
loop_
_entity_poly.entity_id
_entity_poly.type
_entity_poly.pdbx_seq_one_letter_code
_entity_poly.pdbx_strand_id
1 'polypeptide(L)'
;IFPGVGLGVISANANRVTNEMLQQASIALAAMSPMRHGGQALLPSLSDIQAVSRHIALAVAKKAVEQGKATERTEDRLLERIDDAFWQAQYCEYRRIAS
;
A
#
# COMPACT_ATOMS: atom_id res chain seq x y z
N ILE A 1 5.99 -6.78 3.39
CA ILE A 1 6.13 -6.28 1.99
C ILE A 1 4.89 -6.60 1.15
N PHE A 2 4.58 -7.88 0.89
CA PHE A 2 3.59 -8.29 -0.11
C PHE A 2 2.17 -7.71 0.01
N PRO A 3 1.57 -7.54 1.21
CA PRO A 3 0.25 -6.89 1.31
C PRO A 3 0.26 -5.44 0.81
N GLY A 4 1.31 -4.67 1.14
CA GLY A 4 1.46 -3.29 0.68
C GLY A 4 1.72 -3.19 -0.83
N VAL A 5 2.53 -4.10 -1.39
CA VAL A 5 2.78 -4.13 -2.84
C VAL A 5 1.49 -4.38 -3.62
N GLY A 6 0.74 -5.43 -3.24
CA GLY A 6 -0.54 -5.76 -3.90
C GLY A 6 -1.55 -4.61 -3.81
N LEU A 7 -1.70 -4.03 -2.61
CA LEU A 7 -2.56 -2.88 -2.39
C LEU A 7 -2.16 -1.69 -3.25
N GLY A 8 -0.86 -1.36 -3.34
CA GLY A 8 -0.36 -0.27 -4.17
C GLY A 8 -0.61 -0.48 -5.67
N VAL A 9 -0.38 -1.69 -6.16
CA VAL A 9 -0.63 -2.08 -7.57
C VAL A 9 -2.11 -1.95 -7.94
N ILE A 10 -3.01 -2.45 -7.09
CA ILE A 10 -4.46 -2.37 -7.29
C ILE A 10 -4.92 -0.91 -7.21
N SER A 11 -4.47 -0.18 -6.20
CA SER A 11 -4.88 1.21 -5.97
C SER A 11 -4.40 2.14 -7.09
N ALA A 12 -3.20 1.93 -7.61
CA ALA A 12 -2.67 2.68 -8.74
C ALA A 12 -3.25 2.24 -10.10
N ASN A 13 -3.95 1.10 -10.16
CA ASN A 13 -4.33 0.45 -11.42
C ASN A 13 -3.09 0.20 -12.32
N ALA A 14 -2.03 -0.37 -11.72
CA ALA A 14 -0.80 -0.64 -12.43
C ALA A 14 -0.93 -1.90 -13.31
N ASN A 15 -0.45 -1.83 -14.56
CA ASN A 15 -0.53 -2.92 -15.53
C ASN A 15 0.65 -3.92 -15.46
N ARG A 16 1.72 -3.57 -14.75
CA ARG A 16 2.94 -4.37 -14.60
C ARG A 16 3.63 -4.03 -13.30
N VAL A 17 4.03 -5.06 -12.54
CA VAL A 17 4.95 -4.92 -11.41
C VAL A 17 6.38 -4.93 -11.94
N THR A 18 7.19 -3.97 -11.49
CA THR A 18 8.61 -3.85 -11.86
C THR A 18 9.53 -4.14 -10.68
N ASN A 19 10.81 -4.41 -10.95
CA ASN A 19 11.81 -4.62 -9.90
C ASN A 19 11.98 -3.37 -9.04
N GLU A 20 11.88 -2.19 -9.63
CA GLU A 20 11.98 -0.93 -8.91
C GLU A 20 10.79 -0.72 -7.97
N MET A 21 9.59 -1.19 -8.30
CA MET A 21 8.45 -1.17 -7.35
C MET A 21 8.75 -2.03 -6.11
N LEU A 22 9.33 -3.21 -6.30
CA LEU A 22 9.73 -4.09 -5.18
C LEU A 22 10.88 -3.48 -4.36
N GLN A 23 11.80 -2.79 -5.03
CA GLN A 23 12.86 -2.02 -4.37
C GLN A 23 12.28 -0.88 -3.54
N GLN A 24 11.33 -0.10 -4.08
CA GLN A 24 10.65 0.97 -3.36
C GLN A 24 9.86 0.44 -2.16
N ALA A 25 9.26 -0.74 -2.26
CA ALA A 25 8.61 -1.38 -1.13
C ALA A 25 9.61 -1.70 0.00
N SER A 26 10.80 -2.19 -0.35
CA SER A 26 11.88 -2.46 0.62
C SER A 26 12.40 -1.18 1.27
N ILE A 27 12.58 -0.11 0.49
CA ILE A 27 13.00 1.21 1.00
C ILE A 27 11.94 1.77 1.97
N ALA A 28 10.66 1.71 1.59
CA ALA A 28 9.55 2.17 2.42
C ALA A 28 9.44 1.38 3.73
N LEU A 29 9.59 0.05 3.70
CA LEU A 29 9.64 -0.76 4.93
C LEU A 29 10.83 -0.36 5.80
N ALA A 30 12.01 -0.24 5.20
CA ALA A 30 13.22 0.11 5.94
C ALA A 30 13.09 1.51 6.57
N ALA A 31 12.42 2.46 5.91
CA ALA A 31 12.18 3.81 6.44
C ALA A 31 11.37 3.80 7.75
N MET A 32 10.51 2.79 7.94
CA MET A 32 9.72 2.63 9.16
C MET A 32 10.41 1.79 10.23
N SER A 33 11.65 1.35 10.00
CA SER A 33 12.43 0.56 10.96
C SER A 33 12.66 1.33 12.27
N PRO A 34 12.34 0.76 13.44
CA PRO A 34 12.65 1.36 14.73
C PRO A 34 14.14 1.69 14.91
N MET A 35 15.03 0.92 14.28
CA MET A 35 16.47 1.20 14.29
C MET A 35 16.85 2.56 13.70
N ARG A 36 16.06 3.10 12.75
CA ARG A 36 16.29 4.48 12.25
C ARG A 36 15.92 5.55 13.25
N HIS A 37 15.14 5.19 14.27
CA HIS A 37 14.60 6.09 15.28
C HIS A 37 15.20 5.82 16.67
N GLY A 38 16.38 5.19 16.73
CA GLY A 38 17.10 4.92 17.99
C GLY A 38 16.66 3.65 18.73
N GLY A 39 15.78 2.84 18.14
CA GLY A 39 15.42 1.52 18.65
C GLY A 39 16.45 0.45 18.29
N GLN A 40 16.25 -0.76 18.82
CA GLN A 40 17.11 -1.93 18.52
C GLN A 40 16.50 -2.90 17.50
N ALA A 41 15.21 -2.77 17.20
CA ALA A 41 14.48 -3.68 16.31
C ALA A 41 14.65 -3.29 14.83
N LEU A 42 15.07 -4.25 14.01
CA LEU A 42 15.28 -4.04 12.57
C LEU A 42 13.98 -3.76 11.81
N LEU A 43 12.88 -4.35 12.23
CA LEU A 43 11.58 -4.23 11.57
C LEU A 43 10.54 -3.63 12.53
N PRO A 44 9.50 -2.95 11.99
CA PRO A 44 8.34 -2.53 12.77
C PRO A 44 7.66 -3.72 13.46
N SER A 45 6.88 -3.44 14.50
CA SER A 45 6.07 -4.46 15.17
C SER A 45 5.02 -5.03 14.22
N LEU A 46 4.61 -6.28 14.44
CA LEU A 46 3.50 -6.88 13.71
C LEU A 46 2.17 -6.14 13.99
N SER A 47 2.03 -5.52 15.16
CA SER A 47 0.86 -4.69 15.49
C SER A 47 0.69 -3.51 14.52
N ASP A 48 1.77 -3.05 13.90
CA ASP A 48 1.77 -1.90 12.97
C ASP A 48 1.58 -2.32 11.50
N ILE A 49 1.34 -3.61 11.23
CA ILE A 49 1.37 -4.17 9.87
C ILE A 49 0.40 -3.49 8.90
N GLN A 50 -0.75 -3.01 9.39
CA GLN A 50 -1.72 -2.28 8.56
C GLN A 50 -1.17 -0.92 8.11
N ALA A 51 -0.61 -0.15 9.05
CA ALA A 51 0.04 1.13 8.76
C ALA A 51 1.26 0.95 7.84
N VAL A 52 2.08 -0.07 8.11
CA VAL A 52 3.21 -0.45 7.26
C VAL A 52 2.76 -0.81 5.84
N SER A 53 1.68 -1.57 5.70
CA SER A 53 1.15 -1.97 4.39
C SER A 53 0.63 -0.77 3.60
N ARG A 54 -0.08 0.17 4.25
CA ARG A 54 -0.53 1.42 3.62
C ARG A 54 0.64 2.29 3.17
N HIS A 55 1.67 2.44 4.01
CA HIS A 55 2.87 3.22 3.67
C HIS A 55 3.60 2.63 2.47
N ILE A 56 3.79 1.31 2.44
CA ILE A 56 4.39 0.60 1.30
C ILE A 56 3.51 0.75 0.06
N ALA A 57 2.19 0.63 0.19
CA ALA A 57 1.26 0.77 -0.94
C ALA A 57 1.38 2.12 -1.62
N LEU A 58 1.47 3.21 -0.85
CA LEU A 58 1.66 4.54 -1.40
C LEU A 58 2.99 4.67 -2.16
N ALA A 59 4.09 4.19 -1.58
CA ALA A 59 5.41 4.23 -2.23
C ALA A 59 5.42 3.46 -3.56
N VAL A 60 4.81 2.27 -3.58
CA VAL A 60 4.69 1.44 -4.78
C VAL A 60 3.78 2.11 -5.82
N ALA A 61 2.65 2.66 -5.40
CA ALA A 61 1.71 3.35 -6.28
C ALA A 61 2.34 4.57 -6.95
N LYS A 62 3.06 5.39 -6.17
CA LYS A 62 3.83 6.53 -6.70
C LYS A 62 4.86 6.08 -7.72
N LYS A 63 5.61 5.01 -7.44
CA LYS A 63 6.59 4.48 -8.39
C LYS A 63 5.95 3.95 -9.67
N ALA A 64 4.78 3.32 -9.56
CA ALA A 64 4.03 2.85 -10.73
C ALA A 64 3.57 4.00 -11.63
N VAL A 65 3.10 5.10 -11.05
CA VAL A 65 2.73 6.31 -11.80
C VAL A 65 3.97 6.93 -12.45
N GLU A 66 5.05 7.12 -11.69
CA GLU A 66 6.33 7.67 -12.17
C GLU A 66 6.88 6.88 -13.38
N GLN A 67 6.76 5.55 -13.36
CA GLN A 67 7.23 4.67 -14.44
C GLN A 67 6.25 4.53 -15.62
N GLY A 68 5.12 5.25 -15.61
CA GLY A 68 4.06 5.13 -16.62
C GLY A 68 3.43 3.74 -16.69
N LYS A 69 3.45 2.98 -15.58
CA LYS A 69 2.82 1.65 -15.46
C LYS A 69 1.41 1.71 -14.88
N ALA A 70 1.03 2.85 -14.32
CA ALA A 70 -0.28 3.14 -13.74
C ALA A 70 -0.90 4.37 -14.39
N THR A 71 -2.21 4.53 -14.22
CA THR A 71 -2.91 5.77 -14.62
C THR A 71 -2.35 6.95 -13.83
N GLU A 72 -2.08 8.07 -14.52
CA GLU A 72 -1.58 9.28 -13.89
C GLU A 72 -2.58 9.82 -12.86
N ARG A 73 -2.11 10.01 -11.62
CA ARG A 73 -2.89 10.46 -10.47
C ARG A 73 -2.01 11.26 -9.52
N THR A 74 -2.62 12.20 -8.80
CA THR A 74 -1.98 12.90 -7.68
C THR A 74 -1.79 11.95 -6.50
N GLU A 75 -0.89 12.31 -5.59
CA GLU A 75 -0.67 11.56 -4.35
C GLU A 75 -1.94 11.43 -3.51
N ASP A 76 -2.71 12.51 -3.35
CA ASP A 76 -3.98 12.50 -2.63
C ASP A 76 -4.98 11.50 -3.23
N ARG A 77 -5.04 11.43 -4.56
CA ARG A 77 -5.91 10.45 -5.25
C ARG A 77 -5.42 9.02 -5.09
N LEU A 78 -4.12 8.80 -4.89
CA LEU A 78 -3.59 7.48 -4.58
C LEU A 78 -3.93 7.09 -3.14
N LEU A 79 -3.83 8.02 -2.18
CA LEU A 79 -4.20 7.81 -0.79
C LEU A 79 -5.69 7.45 -0.65
N GLU A 80 -6.58 8.23 -1.27
CA GLU A 80 -8.03 7.92 -1.28
C GLU A 80 -8.30 6.51 -1.81
N ARG A 81 -7.68 6.13 -2.93
CA ARG A 81 -7.88 4.79 -3.52
C ARG A 81 -7.30 3.67 -2.66
N ILE A 82 -6.19 3.92 -1.97
CA ILE A 82 -5.62 2.97 -1.01
C ILE A 82 -6.59 2.73 0.13
N ASP A 83 -7.23 3.80 0.62
CA ASP A 83 -8.20 3.72 1.70
C ASP A 83 -9.49 3.00 1.26
N ASP A 84 -10.00 3.32 0.08
CA ASP A 84 -11.17 2.65 -0.52
C ASP A 84 -10.92 1.16 -0.79
N ALA A 85 -9.71 0.80 -1.21
CA ALA A 85 -9.33 -0.58 -1.46
C ALA A 85 -8.99 -1.37 -0.18
N PHE A 86 -8.83 -0.68 0.96
CA PHE A 86 -8.48 -1.33 2.22
C PHE A 86 -9.70 -1.96 2.87
N TRP A 87 -9.77 -3.29 2.83
CA TRP A 87 -10.85 -4.04 3.45
C TRP A 87 -10.91 -3.79 4.97
N GLN A 88 -12.13 -3.63 5.48
CA GLN A 88 -12.41 -3.45 6.90
C GLN A 88 -13.18 -4.66 7.44
N ALA A 89 -12.82 -5.10 8.65
CA ALA A 89 -13.43 -6.24 9.33
C ALA A 89 -14.81 -5.89 9.92
N GLN A 90 -15.75 -5.59 9.03
CA GLN A 90 -17.12 -5.21 9.37
C GLN A 90 -18.09 -5.98 8.50
N TYR A 91 -19.23 -6.36 9.08
CA TYR A 91 -20.28 -7.04 8.34
C TYR A 91 -20.89 -6.10 7.31
N CYS A 92 -21.04 -6.59 6.08
CA CYS A 92 -21.76 -5.87 5.04
C CYS A 92 -23.25 -5.91 5.31
N GLU A 93 -23.94 -4.79 5.09
CA GLU A 93 -25.40 -4.78 5.08
C GLU A 93 -25.92 -5.52 3.85
N TYR A 94 -26.70 -6.58 4.08
CA TYR A 94 -27.36 -7.30 3.01
C TYR A 94 -28.75 -6.72 2.76
N ARG A 95 -28.99 -6.21 1.55
CA ARG A 95 -30.33 -5.85 1.11
C ARG A 95 -30.96 -7.04 0.41
N ARG A 96 -32.05 -7.56 0.97
CA ARG A 96 -32.86 -8.60 0.32
C ARG A 96 -33.58 -8.00 -0.89
N ILE A 97 -33.39 -8.58 -2.06
CA ILE A 97 -34.17 -8.26 -3.27
C ILE A 97 -35.28 -9.32 -3.33
N ALA A 98 -36.49 -8.98 -2.90
CA ALA A 98 -37.65 -9.86 -3.06
C ALA A 98 -38.22 -9.63 -4.47
N SER A 99 -38.32 -10.72 -5.24
CA SER A 99 -38.98 -10.79 -6.54
C SER A 99 -40.50 -10.71 -6.40
#